data_AF-A0A7C7WDV6-F1
#
_entry.id   AF-A0A7C7WDV6-F1
#
_cell.length_a   1.000
_cell.length_b   1.000
_cell.length_c   1.000
_cell.angle_alpha   90.00
_cell.angle_beta   90.00
_cell.angle_gamma   90.00
#
_symmetry.space_group_name_H-M   'P 1'
#
loop_
_entity.id
_entity.type
_entity.pdbx_description
1 polymer ?
#
loop_
_entity_poly.entity_id
_entity_poly.type
_entity_poly.pdbx_seq_one_letter_code
_entity_poly.pdbx_strand_id
1 'polypeptide(L)'
;MLIIAVAAGFVTLALVCAISGRIIAQGLRERRRDAQVLELIATFGPVVERARTAPQTLLTWFPIAVTARRAFPDAFDTLDGDAAHRFPFSSAQLESAHATWTTEWLAWEGAHDADYRRRSEVMEATAATGADGDATRSGLELLERERLETYQRRYETYVKVSKALAALTDPPAGG
;
A
#
# COMPACT_ATOMS: atom_id res chain seq x y z
N MET A 1 63.54 -22.25 25.38
CA MET A 1 62.38 -23.05 25.85
C MET A 1 61.33 -22.16 26.52
N LEU A 2 61.65 -21.42 27.59
CA LEU A 2 60.69 -20.54 28.29
C LEU A 2 60.02 -19.48 27.39
N ILE A 3 60.79 -18.76 26.56
CA ILE A 3 60.28 -17.71 25.67
C ILE A 3 59.28 -18.27 24.63
N ILE A 4 59.53 -19.48 24.12
CA ILE A 4 58.65 -20.15 23.15
C ILE A 4 57.34 -20.55 23.82
N ALA A 5 57.39 -21.06 25.05
CA ALA A 5 56.19 -21.41 25.82
C ALA A 5 55.32 -20.18 26.15
N VAL A 6 55.94 -19.06 26.52
CA VAL A 6 55.24 -17.80 26.76
C VAL A 6 54.61 -17.27 25.48
N ALA A 7 55.35 -17.25 24.36
CA ALA A 7 54.84 -16.83 23.06
C ALA A 7 53.66 -17.71 22.58
N ALA A 8 53.76 -19.03 22.75
CA ALA A 8 52.67 -19.95 22.44
C ALA A 8 51.42 -19.68 23.28
N GLY A 9 51.57 -19.36 24.57
CA GLY A 9 50.47 -18.98 25.46
C GLY A 9 49.77 -17.68 25.05
N PHE A 10 50.52 -16.67 24.59
CA PHE A 10 49.93 -15.44 24.07
C PHE A 10 49.16 -15.67 22.75
N VAL A 11 49.71 -16.50 21.85
CA VAL A 11 49.06 -16.83 20.57
C VAL A 11 47.75 -17.60 20.81
N THR A 12 47.74 -18.57 21.71
CA THR A 12 46.51 -19.32 22.03
C THR A 12 45.46 -18.43 22.69
N LEU A 13 45.86 -17.54 23.62
CA LEU A 13 44.95 -16.58 24.22
C LEU A 13 44.35 -15.61 23.18
N ALA A 14 45.19 -15.06 22.31
CA ALA A 14 44.74 -14.17 21.24
C ALA A 14 43.77 -14.88 20.28
N LEU A 15 44.04 -16.15 19.94
CA LEU A 15 43.16 -16.96 19.11
C LEU A 15 41.79 -17.19 19.78
N VAL A 16 41.78 -17.53 21.07
CA VAL A 16 40.53 -17.72 21.84
C VAL A 16 39.74 -16.42 21.93
N CYS A 17 40.39 -15.28 22.15
CA CYS A 17 39.74 -13.97 22.16
C CYS A 17 39.17 -13.60 20.79
N ALA A 18 39.88 -13.88 19.69
CA ALA A 18 39.40 -13.61 18.34
C ALA A 18 38.19 -14.48 17.97
N ILE A 19 38.22 -15.78 18.30
CA ILE A 19 37.11 -16.70 18.04
C ILE A 19 35.88 -16.32 18.87
N SER A 20 36.06 -16.09 20.17
CA SER A 20 34.95 -15.69 21.06
C SER A 20 34.34 -14.35 20.65
N GLY A 21 35.17 -13.36 20.30
CA GLY A 21 34.71 -12.09 19.76
C GLY A 21 33.89 -12.25 18.47
N ARG A 22 34.32 -13.14 17.57
CA ARG A 22 33.58 -13.44 16.33
C ARG A 22 32.22 -14.07 16.61
N ILE A 23 32.14 -15.03 17.53
CA ILE A 23 30.88 -15.71 17.90
C ILE A 23 29.90 -14.70 18.51
N ILE A 24 30.36 -13.86 19.44
CA ILE A 24 29.53 -12.83 20.07
C ILE A 24 29.03 -11.83 19.02
N ALA A 25 29.91 -11.37 18.13
CA ALA A 25 29.54 -10.46 17.06
C ALA A 25 28.51 -11.07 16.09
N GLN A 26 28.63 -12.36 15.76
CA GLN A 26 27.66 -13.08 14.95
C GLN A 26 26.30 -13.16 15.66
N GLY A 27 26.27 -13.58 16.93
CA GLY A 27 25.02 -13.68 17.69
C GLY A 27 24.32 -12.33 17.87
N LEU A 28 25.07 -11.22 18.04
CA LEU A 28 24.50 -9.88 18.10
C LEU A 28 23.91 -9.44 16.75
N ARG A 29 24.56 -9.79 15.64
CA ARG A 29 24.04 -9.50 14.28
C ARG A 29 22.75 -10.27 14.01
N GLU A 30 22.71 -11.55 14.36
CA GLU A 30 21.50 -12.38 14.23
C GLU A 30 20.34 -11.80 15.03
N ARG A 31 20.55 -11.47 16.31
CA ARG A 31 19.52 -10.85 17.14
C ARG A 31 19.03 -9.51 16.60
N ARG A 32 19.93 -8.68 16.06
CA ARG A 32 19.55 -7.41 15.44
C ARG A 32 18.72 -7.66 14.18
N ARG A 33 19.09 -8.64 13.35
CA ARG A 33 18.32 -9.02 12.16
C ARG A 33 16.93 -9.52 12.55
N ASP A 34 16.82 -10.40 13.53
CA ASP A 34 15.53 -10.94 13.98
C ASP A 34 14.62 -9.82 14.53
N ALA A 35 15.19 -8.88 15.28
CA ALA A 35 14.46 -7.70 15.75
C ALA A 35 13.96 -6.83 14.58
N GLN A 36 14.81 -6.60 13.57
CA GLN A 36 14.44 -5.85 12.36
C GLN A 36 13.33 -6.56 11.57
N VAL A 37 13.41 -7.89 11.43
CA VAL A 37 12.38 -8.70 10.76
C VAL A 37 11.04 -8.56 11.49
N LEU A 38 11.03 -8.68 12.81
CA LEU A 38 9.81 -8.52 13.61
C LEU A 38 9.25 -7.10 13.51
N GLU A 39 10.11 -6.07 13.50
CA GLU A 39 9.70 -4.68 13.33
C GLU A 39 9.10 -4.42 11.94
N LEU A 40 9.66 -5.00 10.88
CA LEU A 40 9.12 -4.93 9.52
C LEU A 40 7.74 -5.61 9.44
N ILE A 41 7.58 -6.81 10.01
CA ILE A 41 6.28 -7.48 10.09
C ILE A 41 5.28 -6.63 10.86
N ALA A 42 5.67 -6.09 12.02
CA ALA A 42 4.80 -5.26 12.84
C ALA A 42 4.37 -3.96 12.12
N THR A 43 5.27 -3.38 11.33
CA THR A 43 5.03 -2.14 10.58
C THR A 43 4.12 -2.38 9.38
N PHE A 44 4.45 -3.36 8.54
CA PHE A 44 3.76 -3.57 7.26
C PHE A 44 2.59 -4.54 7.35
N GLY A 45 2.55 -5.47 8.31
CA GLY A 45 1.48 -6.46 8.45
C GLY A 45 0.06 -5.84 8.44
N PRO A 46 -0.23 -4.85 9.31
CA PRO A 46 -1.54 -4.16 9.31
C PRO A 46 -1.82 -3.40 8.02
N VAL A 47 -0.77 -2.91 7.36
CA VAL A 47 -0.87 -2.15 6.11
C VAL A 47 -1.23 -3.07 4.95
N VAL A 48 -0.64 -4.26 4.89
CA VAL A 48 -0.94 -5.29 3.89
C VAL A 48 -2.42 -5.69 3.97
N GLU A 49 -2.95 -5.87 5.18
CA GLU A 49 -4.36 -6.20 5.35
C GLU A 49 -5.27 -5.03 4.92
N ARG A 50 -4.94 -3.80 5.32
CA ARG A 50 -5.69 -2.60 4.91
C ARG A 50 -5.66 -2.38 3.40
N ALA A 51 -4.55 -2.68 2.74
CA ALA A 51 -4.40 -2.51 1.31
C ALA A 51 -5.35 -3.41 0.49
N ARG A 52 -5.87 -4.51 1.07
CA ARG A 52 -6.85 -5.39 0.42
C ARG A 52 -8.22 -4.72 0.24
N THR A 53 -8.61 -3.88 1.21
CA THR A 53 -9.92 -3.20 1.21
C THR A 53 -9.83 -1.72 0.82
N ALA A 54 -8.66 -1.09 0.99
CA ALA A 54 -8.40 0.29 0.62
C ALA A 54 -7.14 0.37 -0.26
N PRO A 55 -7.27 0.14 -1.60
CA PRO A 55 -6.15 0.10 -2.55
C PRO A 55 -5.23 1.32 -2.50
N GLN A 56 -5.82 2.51 -2.27
CA GLN A 56 -5.09 3.77 -2.09
C GLN A 56 -4.03 3.76 -1.00
N THR A 57 -4.13 2.86 -0.01
CA THR A 57 -3.10 2.66 1.02
C THR A 57 -1.75 2.32 0.38
N LEU A 58 -1.75 1.57 -0.72
CA LEU A 58 -0.53 1.20 -1.44
C LEU A 58 0.22 2.42 -1.98
N LEU A 59 -0.48 3.47 -2.41
CA LEU A 59 0.15 4.68 -2.95
C LEU A 59 1.03 5.39 -1.92
N THR A 60 0.66 5.33 -0.64
CA THR A 60 1.43 5.91 0.45
C THR A 60 2.54 4.98 0.92
N TRP A 61 2.24 3.69 1.05
CA TRP A 61 3.14 2.75 1.71
C TRP A 61 4.13 2.04 0.79
N PHE A 62 3.85 1.96 -0.51
CA PHE A 62 4.77 1.34 -1.46
C PHE A 62 6.12 2.07 -1.54
N PRO A 63 6.20 3.42 -1.66
CA PRO A 63 7.48 4.13 -1.63
C PRO A 63 8.24 3.95 -0.31
N ILE A 64 7.51 3.84 0.81
CA ILE A 64 8.09 3.57 2.14
C ILE A 64 8.71 2.17 2.16
N ALA A 65 8.00 1.15 1.64
CA ALA A 65 8.52 -0.21 1.53
C ALA A 65 9.77 -0.29 0.65
N VAL A 66 9.80 0.43 -0.49
CA VAL A 66 10.99 0.53 -1.35
C VAL A 66 12.18 1.13 -0.59
N THR A 67 11.95 2.19 0.17
CA THR A 67 13.00 2.86 0.97
C THR A 67 13.48 1.96 2.11
N ALA A 68 12.57 1.30 2.83
CA ALA A 68 12.89 0.37 3.90
C ALA A 68 13.70 -0.82 3.39
N ARG A 69 13.38 -1.35 2.20
CA ARG A 69 14.14 -2.43 1.57
C ARG A 69 15.59 -2.02 1.27
N ARG A 70 15.82 -0.79 0.81
CA ARG A 70 17.19 -0.28 0.59
C ARG A 70 17.96 -0.12 1.91
N ALA A 71 17.28 0.22 2.99
CA ALA A 71 17.89 0.41 4.31
C ALA A 71 18.19 -0.91 5.04
N PHE A 72 17.35 -1.93 4.86
CA PHE A 72 17.43 -3.21 5.58
C PHE A 72 17.36 -4.42 4.64
N PRO A 73 18.26 -4.55 3.65
CA PRO A 73 18.17 -5.58 2.61
C PRO A 73 18.12 -7.00 3.19
N ASP A 74 19.03 -7.35 4.10
CA ASP A 74 19.11 -8.69 4.71
C ASP A 74 17.82 -9.12 5.45
N ALA A 75 17.11 -8.16 6.04
CA ALA A 75 15.86 -8.42 6.75
C ALA A 75 14.71 -8.68 5.76
N PHE A 76 14.68 -7.96 4.63
CA PHE A 76 13.74 -8.22 3.54
C PHE A 76 14.03 -9.54 2.83
N ASP A 77 15.30 -9.89 2.61
CA ASP A 77 15.68 -11.17 2.00
C ASP A 77 15.24 -12.38 2.86
N THR A 78 15.12 -12.18 4.18
CA THR A 78 14.59 -13.20 5.10
C THR A 78 13.07 -13.36 4.97
N LEU A 79 12.36 -12.32 4.56
CA LEU A 79 10.90 -12.26 4.44
C LEU A 79 10.39 -12.53 3.03
N ASP A 80 11.20 -12.25 2.01
CA ASP A 80 10.84 -12.45 0.63
C ASP A 80 10.68 -13.95 0.32
N GLY A 81 9.55 -14.29 -0.28
CA GLY A 81 9.31 -15.62 -0.83
C GLY A 81 9.91 -15.76 -2.24
N ASP A 82 9.12 -16.26 -3.18
CA ASP A 82 9.46 -16.16 -4.60
C ASP A 82 9.22 -14.73 -5.14
N ALA A 83 9.59 -14.49 -6.40
CA ALA A 83 9.41 -13.18 -7.03
C ALA A 83 7.94 -12.69 -7.05
N ALA A 84 6.97 -13.62 -7.00
CA ALA A 84 5.55 -13.29 -6.94
C ALA A 84 5.08 -12.95 -5.51
N HIS A 85 5.73 -13.48 -4.48
CA HIS A 85 5.40 -13.31 -3.06
C HIS A 85 6.41 -12.42 -2.33
N ARG A 86 6.74 -11.29 -2.97
CA ARG A 86 7.68 -10.32 -2.42
C ARG A 86 7.06 -9.51 -1.28
N PHE A 87 7.72 -9.44 -0.13
CA PHE A 87 7.25 -8.68 1.02
C PHE A 87 7.46 -7.16 0.81
N PRO A 88 6.60 -6.26 1.30
CA PRO A 88 5.32 -6.53 1.95
C PRO A 88 4.16 -6.65 0.96
N PHE A 89 4.32 -6.16 -0.27
CA PHE A 89 3.28 -6.13 -1.30
C PHE A 89 3.69 -7.01 -2.49
N SER A 90 2.94 -8.08 -2.72
CA SER A 90 3.13 -8.98 -3.85
C SER A 90 2.70 -8.34 -5.17
N SER A 91 3.25 -8.82 -6.30
CA SER A 91 2.80 -8.36 -7.63
C SER A 91 1.30 -8.59 -7.82
N ALA A 92 0.80 -9.76 -7.41
CA ALA A 92 -0.62 -10.09 -7.44
C ALA A 92 -1.46 -9.10 -6.62
N GLN A 93 -0.97 -8.64 -5.47
CA GLN A 93 -1.66 -7.63 -4.67
C GLN A 93 -1.72 -6.29 -5.40
N LEU A 94 -0.60 -5.86 -6.00
CA LEU A 94 -0.54 -4.61 -6.76
C LEU A 94 -1.47 -4.64 -7.99
N GLU A 95 -1.49 -5.76 -8.72
CA GLU A 95 -2.39 -5.98 -9.86
C GLU A 95 -3.86 -5.97 -9.42
N SER A 96 -4.17 -6.66 -8.33
CA SER A 96 -5.55 -6.71 -7.79
C SER A 96 -6.06 -5.36 -7.30
N ALA A 97 -5.16 -4.47 -6.84
CA ALA A 97 -5.52 -3.18 -6.28
C ALA A 97 -6.28 -2.29 -7.29
N HIS A 98 -5.84 -2.28 -8.55
CA HIS A 98 -6.52 -1.56 -9.62
C HIS A 98 -7.91 -2.14 -9.90
N ALA A 99 -8.05 -3.46 -9.91
CA ALA A 99 -9.34 -4.13 -10.11
C ALA A 99 -10.33 -3.84 -8.97
N THR A 100 -9.87 -3.87 -7.71
CA THR A 100 -10.68 -3.52 -6.54
C THR A 100 -11.14 -2.07 -6.61
N TRP A 101 -10.23 -1.13 -6.93
CA TRP A 101 -10.57 0.28 -7.08
C TRP A 101 -11.57 0.55 -8.20
N THR A 102 -11.41 -0.14 -9.33
CA THR A 102 -12.35 -0.06 -10.47
C THR A 102 -13.73 -0.59 -10.07
N THR A 103 -13.78 -1.68 -9.33
CA THR A 103 -15.05 -2.25 -8.83
C THR A 103 -15.77 -1.28 -7.91
N GLU A 104 -15.04 -0.64 -6.98
CA GLU A 104 -15.60 0.38 -6.09
C GLU A 104 -16.15 1.58 -6.87
N TRP A 105 -15.42 2.05 -7.88
CA TRP A 105 -15.87 3.13 -8.76
C TRP A 105 -17.18 2.78 -9.47
N LEU A 106 -17.26 1.60 -10.11
CA LEU A 106 -18.45 1.18 -10.85
C LEU A 106 -19.66 1.00 -9.93
N ALA A 107 -19.44 0.46 -8.71
CA ALA A 107 -20.51 0.35 -7.72
C ALA A 107 -21.03 1.72 -7.28
N TRP A 108 -20.13 2.68 -7.08
CA TRP A 108 -20.50 4.05 -6.78
C TRP A 108 -21.24 4.74 -7.93
N GLU A 109 -20.77 4.58 -9.17
CA GLU A 109 -21.39 5.17 -10.37
C GLU A 109 -22.82 4.68 -10.54
N GLY A 110 -23.05 3.37 -10.43
CA GLY A 110 -24.40 2.80 -10.48
C GLY A 110 -25.32 3.33 -9.37
N ALA A 111 -24.81 3.49 -8.15
CA ALA A 111 -25.58 4.05 -7.05
C ALA A 111 -25.90 5.54 -7.25
N HIS A 112 -24.94 6.32 -7.77
CA HIS A 112 -25.10 7.75 -8.08
C HIS A 112 -26.16 7.98 -9.15
N ASP A 113 -26.12 7.20 -10.23
CA ASP A 113 -27.13 7.28 -11.30
C ASP A 113 -28.52 6.86 -10.81
N ALA A 114 -28.62 5.84 -9.95
CA ALA A 114 -29.88 5.41 -9.38
C ALA A 114 -30.49 6.45 -8.42
N ASP A 115 -29.65 7.15 -7.63
CA ASP A 115 -30.10 8.23 -6.77
C ASP A 115 -30.63 9.42 -7.57
N TYR A 116 -29.89 9.85 -8.60
CA TYR A 116 -30.33 10.92 -9.50
C TYR A 116 -31.68 10.60 -10.13
N ARG A 117 -31.86 9.41 -10.71
CA ARG A 117 -33.11 9.00 -11.35
C ARG A 117 -34.28 9.01 -10.37
N ARG A 118 -34.07 8.51 -9.15
CA ARG A 118 -35.11 8.53 -8.11
C ARG A 118 -35.51 9.97 -7.75
N ARG A 119 -34.54 10.87 -7.57
CA ARG A 119 -34.79 12.27 -7.23
C ARG A 119 -35.51 12.99 -8.37
N SER A 120 -35.13 12.77 -9.62
CA SER A 120 -35.80 13.37 -10.78
C SER A 120 -37.24 12.88 -10.93
N GLU A 121 -37.49 11.57 -10.80
CA GLU A 121 -38.83 10.98 -10.86
C GLU A 121 -39.77 11.56 -9.78
N VAL A 122 -39.27 11.77 -8.56
CA VAL A 122 -40.06 12.39 -7.48
C VAL A 122 -40.43 13.84 -7.81
N MET A 123 -39.51 14.61 -8.39
CA MET A 123 -39.78 16.00 -8.79
C MET A 123 -40.78 16.08 -9.93
N GLU A 124 -40.65 15.21 -10.94
CA GLU A 124 -41.60 15.12 -12.06
C GLU A 124 -42.99 14.68 -11.61
N ALA A 125 -43.08 13.69 -10.72
CA ALA A 125 -44.35 13.24 -10.13
C ALA A 125 -45.02 14.36 -9.32
N THR A 126 -44.22 15.12 -8.55
CA THR A 126 -44.74 16.28 -7.79
C THR A 126 -45.28 17.36 -8.72
N ALA A 127 -44.59 17.64 -9.83
CA ALA A 127 -45.06 18.58 -10.85
C ALA A 127 -46.37 18.14 -11.51
N ALA A 128 -46.50 16.84 -11.82
CA ALA A 128 -47.73 16.28 -12.37
C ALA A 128 -48.94 16.43 -11.43
N THR A 129 -48.73 16.54 -10.11
CA THR A 129 -49.79 16.76 -9.11
C THR A 129 -50.17 18.24 -8.89
N GLY A 130 -49.61 19.16 -9.68
CA GLY A 130 -50.01 20.57 -9.69
C GLY A 130 -49.00 21.54 -9.08
N ALA A 131 -47.73 21.14 -8.95
CA ALA A 131 -46.66 22.08 -8.58
C ALA A 131 -46.32 23.04 -9.75
N ASP A 132 -45.75 24.19 -9.42
CA ASP A 132 -45.33 25.18 -10.42
C ASP A 132 -44.28 24.60 -11.38
N GLY A 133 -44.57 24.68 -12.68
CA GLY A 133 -43.75 24.09 -13.74
C GLY A 133 -42.38 24.76 -13.87
N ASP A 134 -42.29 26.06 -13.62
CA ASP A 134 -41.03 26.81 -13.69
C ASP A 134 -40.13 26.51 -12.48
N ALA A 135 -40.70 26.39 -11.28
CA ALA A 135 -39.99 25.92 -10.10
C ALA A 135 -39.47 24.49 -10.28
N THR A 136 -40.27 23.60 -10.87
CA THR A 136 -39.87 22.22 -11.16
C THR A 136 -38.70 22.17 -12.14
N ARG A 137 -38.78 22.90 -13.25
CA ARG A 137 -37.71 22.97 -14.26
C ARG A 137 -36.39 23.45 -13.64
N SER A 138 -36.46 24.55 -12.90
CA SER A 138 -35.28 25.12 -12.22
C SER A 138 -34.66 24.14 -11.22
N GLY A 139 -35.50 23.37 -10.52
CA GLY A 139 -35.06 22.32 -9.60
C GLY A 139 -34.36 21.15 -10.30
N LEU A 140 -34.89 20.68 -11.45
CA LEU A 140 -34.26 19.63 -12.25
C LEU A 140 -32.91 20.09 -12.83
N GLU A 141 -32.81 21.34 -13.28
CA GLU A 141 -31.54 21.92 -13.75
C GLU A 141 -30.49 22.02 -12.63
N LEU A 142 -30.92 22.34 -11.41
CA LEU A 142 -30.02 22.34 -10.25
C LEU A 142 -29.56 20.91 -9.91
N LEU A 143 -30.48 19.95 -9.93
CA LEU A 143 -30.18 18.55 -9.66
C LEU A 143 -29.19 17.96 -10.68
N GLU A 144 -29.36 18.26 -11.97
CA GLU A 144 -28.43 17.81 -13.01
C GLU A 144 -27.04 18.44 -12.84
N ARG A 145 -26.96 19.73 -12.48
CA ARG A 145 -25.67 20.36 -12.15
C ARG A 145 -24.98 19.70 -10.96
N GLU A 146 -25.71 19.46 -9.87
CA GLU A 146 -25.21 18.76 -8.67
C GLU A 146 -24.66 17.37 -9.03
N ARG A 147 -25.40 16.63 -9.87
CA ARG A 147 -25.02 15.31 -10.38
C ARG A 147 -23.72 15.36 -11.15
N LEU A 148 -23.60 16.27 -12.12
CA LEU A 148 -22.43 16.41 -12.98
C LEU A 148 -21.19 16.85 -12.20
N GLU A 149 -21.32 17.81 -11.30
CA GLU A 149 -20.21 18.28 -10.46
C GLU A 149 -19.67 17.16 -9.55
N THR A 150 -20.59 16.39 -8.95
CA THR A 150 -20.23 15.26 -8.09
C THR A 150 -19.55 14.15 -8.90
N TYR A 151 -20.11 13.85 -10.08
CA TYR A 151 -19.54 12.87 -11.01
C TYR A 151 -18.12 13.26 -11.44
N GLN A 152 -17.94 14.49 -11.92
CA GLN A 152 -16.65 14.97 -12.40
C GLN A 152 -15.58 14.91 -11.31
N ARG A 153 -15.88 15.40 -10.10
CA ARG A 153 -14.93 15.37 -8.97
C ARG A 153 -14.51 13.95 -8.60
N ARG A 154 -15.47 13.02 -8.56
CA ARG A 154 -15.21 11.62 -8.24
C ARG A 154 -14.44 10.94 -9.38
N TYR A 155 -14.78 11.23 -10.62
CA TYR A 155 -14.11 10.71 -11.82
C TYR A 155 -12.64 11.14 -11.88
N GLU A 156 -12.35 12.41 -11.62
CA GLU A 156 -10.97 12.92 -11.55
C GLU A 156 -10.15 12.16 -10.49
N THR A 157 -10.75 11.90 -9.34
CA THR A 157 -10.13 11.10 -8.27
C THR A 157 -9.89 9.66 -8.73
N TYR A 158 -10.89 9.03 -9.34
CA TYR A 158 -10.79 7.69 -9.89
C TYR A 158 -9.65 7.57 -10.89
N VAL A 159 -9.58 8.46 -11.88
CA VAL A 159 -8.53 8.45 -12.91
C VAL A 159 -7.15 8.65 -12.30
N LYS A 160 -7.01 9.60 -11.37
CA LYS A 160 -5.73 9.88 -10.70
C LYS A 160 -5.22 8.67 -9.92
N VAL A 161 -6.09 8.04 -9.11
CA VAL A 161 -5.73 6.87 -8.30
C VAL A 161 -5.46 5.66 -9.19
N SER A 162 -6.28 5.42 -10.22
CA SER A 162 -6.11 4.32 -11.17
C SER A 162 -4.76 4.37 -11.87
N LYS A 163 -4.38 5.55 -12.40
CA LYS A 163 -3.06 5.76 -13.01
C LYS A 163 -1.92 5.52 -12.02
N ALA A 164 -2.06 6.01 -10.80
CA ALA A 164 -1.04 5.84 -9.77
C ALA A 164 -0.89 4.37 -9.34
N LEU A 165 -1.99 3.62 -9.24
CA LEU A 165 -1.96 2.18 -8.93
C LEU A 165 -1.33 1.38 -10.07
N ALA A 166 -1.67 1.69 -11.33
CA ALA A 166 -1.07 1.04 -12.49
C ALA A 166 0.45 1.30 -12.59
N ALA A 167 0.92 2.47 -12.16
CA ALA A 167 2.35 2.77 -12.11
C ALA A 167 3.12 1.95 -11.04
N LEU A 168 2.43 1.34 -10.07
CA LEU A 168 3.07 0.46 -9.09
C LEU A 168 3.42 -0.92 -9.66
N THR A 169 2.62 -1.40 -10.62
CA THR A 169 2.84 -2.71 -11.28
C THR A 169 3.89 -2.65 -12.38
N ASP A 170 4.14 -1.46 -12.94
CA ASP A 170 5.08 -1.25 -14.02
C ASP A 170 6.05 -0.11 -13.64
N PRO A 171 6.93 -0.33 -12.63
CA PRO A 171 7.83 0.71 -12.16
C PRO A 171 8.78 1.11 -13.30
N PRO A 172 9.01 2.41 -13.56
CA PRO A 172 9.94 2.83 -14.59
C PRO A 172 11.31 2.18 -14.32
N ALA A 173 11.84 1.52 -15.34
CA ALA A 173 13.14 0.86 -15.28
C ALA A 173 14.24 1.89 -14.95
N GLY A 174 14.63 1.98 -13.68
CA GLY A 174 15.76 2.83 -13.25
C GLY A 174 15.56 3.47 -11.88
N GLY A 175 16.28 2.94 -10.88
CA GLY A 175 16.38 3.51 -9.54
C GLY A 175 17.36 2.74 -8.66
#